data_AF-A0A1Q4GDT5-F1
#
_entry.id   AF-A0A1Q4GDT5-F1
#
_cell.length_a   1.000
_cell.length_b   1.000
_cell.length_c   1.000
_cell.angle_alpha   90.00
_cell.angle_beta   90.00
_cell.angle_gamma   90.00
#
_symmetry.space_group_name_H-M   'P 1'
#
loop_
_entity.id
_entity.type
_entity.pdbx_description
1 polymer ?
#
loop_
_entity_poly.entity_id
_entity_poly.type
_entity_poly.pdbx_seq_one_letter_code
_entity_poly.pdbx_strand_id
1 'polypeptide(L)'
;MMNTQINYSHLKIPFDNLEIYILSDGYFDIGSYQPIIATDAAPADLQKELNRLHLPTDIYEAPINVMLIRKNEQLILVDTGEGFYDKKNAGKISVWIPCRNLD
;
A
#
# COMPACT_ATOMS: atom_id res chain seq x y z
N MET A 1 -15.15 2.66 26.65
CA MET A 1 -14.55 2.10 25.43
C MET A 1 -14.37 3.24 24.46
N MET A 2 -13.14 3.60 24.09
CA MET A 2 -12.88 4.66 23.10
C MET A 2 -13.20 4.11 21.72
N ASN A 3 -14.16 4.72 21.04
CA ASN A 3 -14.50 4.40 19.66
C ASN A 3 -13.48 5.12 18.76
N THR A 4 -12.34 4.49 18.51
CA THR A 4 -11.40 4.98 17.48
C THR A 4 -12.05 4.74 16.13
N GLN A 5 -12.67 5.77 15.59
CA GLN A 5 -13.11 5.81 14.21
C GLN A 5 -11.85 5.79 13.34
N ILE A 6 -11.48 4.60 12.86
CA ILE A 6 -10.35 4.47 11.94
C ILE A 6 -10.82 5.03 10.60
N ASN A 7 -10.38 6.24 10.27
CA ASN A 7 -10.55 6.81 8.94
C ASN A 7 -9.61 6.07 8.00
N TYR A 8 -10.14 5.05 7.34
CA TYR A 8 -9.43 4.36 6.29
C TYR A 8 -9.41 5.27 5.05
N SER A 9 -8.21 5.67 4.61
CA SER A 9 -8.02 6.52 3.43
C SER A 9 -7.86 5.66 2.16
N HIS A 10 -8.70 5.92 1.17
CA HIS A 10 -8.57 5.37 -0.18
C HIS A 10 -8.39 6.53 -1.15
N LEU A 11 -7.73 6.27 -2.27
CA LEU A 11 -7.68 7.21 -3.38
C LEU A 11 -8.65 6.74 -4.46
N LYS A 12 -9.73 7.50 -4.68
CA LYS A 12 -10.60 7.30 -5.83
C LYS A 12 -9.99 7.95 -7.06
N ILE A 13 -9.81 7.18 -8.13
CA ILE A 13 -9.30 7.64 -9.41
C ILE A 13 -10.45 7.56 -10.43
N PRO A 14 -10.91 8.69 -10.98
CA PRO A 14 -11.92 8.67 -12.03
C PRO A 14 -11.33 8.10 -13.32
N PHE A 15 -12.02 7.14 -13.93
CA PHE A 15 -11.57 6.54 -15.19
C PHE A 15 -12.77 6.14 -16.06
N ASP A 16 -13.30 7.11 -16.81
CA ASP A 16 -14.46 6.92 -17.70
C ASP A 16 -15.62 6.18 -16.98
N ASN A 17 -15.96 4.97 -17.43
CA ASN A 17 -17.01 4.14 -16.85
C ASN A 17 -16.53 3.17 -15.74
N LEU A 18 -15.29 3.33 -15.28
CA LEU A 18 -14.72 2.59 -14.15
C LEU A 18 -14.58 3.51 -12.94
N GLU A 19 -15.00 2.99 -11.79
CA GLU A 19 -14.63 3.56 -10.51
C GLU A 19 -13.45 2.78 -9.96
N ILE A 20 -12.28 3.43 -9.88
CA ILE A 20 -11.04 2.81 -9.41
C ILE A 20 -10.72 3.34 -8.02
N TYR A 21 -10.36 2.45 -7.12
CA TYR A 21 -9.96 2.75 -5.76
C TYR A 21 -8.59 2.14 -5.50
N ILE A 22 -7.64 2.95 -5.06
CA ILE A 22 -6.38 2.48 -4.49
C ILE A 22 -6.53 2.42 -2.98
N LEU A 23 -6.39 1.21 -2.44
CA LEU A 23 -6.49 0.87 -1.03
C LEU A 23 -5.09 0.60 -0.49
N SER A 24 -4.81 1.05 0.73
CA SER A 24 -3.59 0.67 1.43
C SER A 24 -3.85 -0.57 2.29
N ASP A 25 -3.00 -1.59 2.14
CA ASP A 25 -2.91 -2.71 3.08
C ASP A 25 -1.99 -2.40 4.27
N GLY A 26 -1.19 -1.33 4.15
CA GLY A 26 -0.09 -1.00 5.06
C GLY A 26 1.23 -0.91 4.30
N TYR A 27 2.30 -1.41 4.92
CA TYR A 27 3.64 -1.39 4.34
C TYR A 27 4.48 -2.56 4.86
N PHE A 28 5.49 -2.95 4.08
CA PHE A 28 6.56 -3.82 4.56
C PHE A 28 7.69 -3.00 5.18
N ASP A 29 8.11 -3.39 6.38
CA ASP A 29 9.38 -2.94 6.93
C ASP A 29 10.45 -3.98 6.53
N ILE A 30 11.29 -3.62 5.56
CA ILE A 30 12.38 -4.48 5.12
C ILE A 30 13.70 -4.13 5.82
N GLY A 31 13.67 -3.20 6.79
CA GLY A 31 14.86 -2.65 7.42
C GLY A 31 15.72 -1.88 6.43
N SER A 32 16.99 -2.26 6.32
CA SER A 32 17.94 -1.60 5.43
C SER A 32 17.65 -1.89 3.95
N TYR A 33 17.76 -0.87 3.10
CA TYR A 33 17.51 -0.96 1.67
C TYR A 33 18.34 -2.07 0.99
N GLN A 34 19.65 -2.12 1.24
CA GLN A 34 20.51 -3.20 0.76
C GLN A 34 20.71 -4.26 1.84
N PRO A 35 20.84 -5.54 1.46
CA PRO A 35 21.01 -6.05 0.09
C PRO A 35 19.70 -6.37 -0.64
N ILE A 36 18.54 -5.87 -0.20
CA ILE A 36 17.23 -6.28 -0.76
C ILE A 36 16.89 -5.51 -2.03
N ILE A 37 17.17 -4.21 -2.06
CA ILE A 37 16.91 -3.29 -3.16
C ILE A 37 18.23 -2.97 -3.87
N ALA A 38 18.20 -3.00 -5.20
CA ALA A 38 19.34 -2.67 -6.05
C ALA A 38 20.61 -3.43 -5.64
N THR A 39 20.52 -4.76 -5.57
CA THR A 39 21.60 -5.68 -5.16
C THR A 39 22.91 -5.45 -5.91
N ASP A 40 22.82 -5.02 -7.16
CA ASP A 40 23.95 -4.89 -8.07
C ASP A 40 24.53 -3.47 -8.08
N ALA A 41 23.91 -2.53 -7.37
CA ALA A 41 24.38 -1.15 -7.27
C ALA A 41 25.37 -0.98 -6.12
N ALA A 42 26.35 -0.09 -6.28
CA ALA A 42 27.20 0.30 -5.17
C ALA A 42 26.37 1.02 -4.10
N PRO A 43 26.60 0.78 -2.79
CA PRO A 43 25.83 1.42 -1.71
C PRO A 43 25.80 2.95 -1.79
N ALA A 44 26.91 3.56 -2.23
CA ALA A 44 27.02 5.01 -2.40
C ALA A 44 26.10 5.58 -3.48
N ASP A 45 25.88 4.83 -4.57
CA ASP A 45 24.98 5.24 -5.65
C ASP A 45 23.52 5.16 -5.20
N LEU A 46 23.14 4.09 -4.49
CA LEU A 46 21.82 3.98 -3.89
C LEU A 46 21.56 5.09 -2.88
N GLN A 47 22.51 5.37 -1.98
CA GLN A 47 22.37 6.43 -0.99
C GLN A 47 22.22 7.81 -1.65
N LYS A 48 22.96 8.08 -2.72
CA LYS A 48 22.82 9.32 -3.51
C LYS A 48 21.41 9.45 -4.10
N GLU A 49 20.85 8.38 -4.65
CA GLU A 49 19.49 8.40 -5.20
C GLU A 49 18.41 8.55 -4.13
N LEU A 50 18.54 7.88 -2.98
CA LEU A 50 17.62 8.05 -1.85
C LEU A 50 17.62 9.51 -1.36
N ASN A 51 18.80 10.10 -1.20
CA ASN A 51 18.94 11.51 -0.82
C ASN A 51 18.30 12.44 -1.88
N ARG A 52 18.50 12.17 -3.17
CA ARG A 52 17.91 12.95 -4.26
C ARG A 52 16.38 12.91 -4.23
N LEU A 53 15.80 11.77 -3.84
CA LEU A 53 14.36 11.57 -3.70
C LEU A 53 13.80 12.02 -2.35
N HIS A 54 14.65 12.52 -1.44
CA HIS A 54 14.30 12.86 -0.06
C HIS A 54 13.71 11.67 0.72
N LEU A 55 14.22 10.47 0.45
CA LEU A 55 13.85 9.24 1.16
C LEU A 55 14.84 8.98 2.32
N PRO A 56 14.39 8.32 3.40
CA PRO A 56 15.30 7.85 4.45
C PRO A 56 16.40 6.95 3.87
N THR A 57 17.58 6.93 4.49
CA THR A 57 18.72 6.13 4.01
C THR A 57 19.00 4.89 4.85
N ASP A 58 18.25 4.70 5.92
CA ASP A 58 18.46 3.68 6.95
C ASP A 58 17.31 2.68 7.06
N ILE A 59 16.07 3.11 6.81
CA ILE A 59 14.87 2.29 6.85
C ILE A 59 14.07 2.46 5.55
N TYR A 60 13.56 1.36 5.01
CA TYR A 60 12.58 1.38 3.93
C TYR A 60 11.25 0.76 4.34
N GLU A 61 10.19 1.57 4.27
CA GLU A 61 8.81 1.16 4.44
C GLU A 61 8.13 1.10 3.06
N ALA A 62 8.03 -0.10 2.48
CA ALA A 62 7.48 -0.30 1.15
C ALA A 62 5.94 -0.32 1.20
N PRO A 63 5.22 0.64 0.60
CA PRO A 63 3.77 0.67 0.68
C PRO A 63 3.15 -0.51 -0.08
N ILE A 64 2.14 -1.13 0.53
CA ILE A 64 1.37 -2.21 -0.08
C ILE A 64 0.04 -1.62 -0.53
N ASN A 65 -0.13 -1.52 -1.84
CA ASN A 65 -1.32 -0.97 -2.46
C ASN A 65 -2.10 -2.08 -3.15
N VAL A 66 -3.42 -2.07 -2.97
CA VAL A 66 -4.36 -2.97 -3.64
C VAL A 66 -5.40 -2.15 -4.36
N MET A 67 -5.85 -2.64 -5.51
CA MET A 67 -6.76 -1.92 -6.37
C MET A 67 -8.11 -2.60 -6.41
N LEU A 68 -9.17 -1.83 -6.15
CA LEU A 68 -10.54 -2.24 -6.34
C LEU A 68 -11.12 -1.48 -7.52
N ILE A 69 -11.68 -2.21 -8.48
CA ILE A 69 -12.31 -1.65 -9.67
C ILE A 69 -13.79 -2.03 -9.64
N ARG A 70 -14.66 -1.03 -9.78
CA ARG A 70 -16.08 -1.24 -10.03
C ARG A 70 -16.40 -0.92 -11.48
N LYS A 71 -17.06 -1.86 -12.16
CA LYS A 71 -17.64 -1.69 -13.50
C LYS A 71 -19.07 -2.22 -13.48
N ASN A 72 -20.05 -1.31 -13.51
CA ASN A 72 -21.46 -1.65 -13.33
C ASN A 72 -21.67 -2.43 -12.01
N GLU A 73 -22.10 -3.69 -12.10
CA GLU A 73 -22.33 -4.61 -10.97
C GLU A 73 -21.11 -5.45 -10.62
N GLN A 74 -20.03 -5.36 -11.39
CA GLN A 74 -18.83 -6.15 -11.18
C GLN A 74 -17.85 -5.39 -10.27
N LEU A 75 -17.37 -6.09 -9.25
CA LEU A 75 -16.24 -5.68 -8.42
C LEU A 75 -15.06 -6.59 -8.71
N ILE A 76 -13.94 -5.99 -9.09
CA ILE A 76 -12.70 -6.69 -9.42
C ILE A 76 -11.64 -6.21 -8.44
N LEU A 77 -11.14 -7.14 -7.64
CA LEU A 77 -10.03 -6.91 -6.73
C LEU A 77 -8.74 -7.36 -7.40
N VAL A 78 -7.76 -6.47 -7.51
CA VAL A 78 -6.42 -6.75 -8.03
C VAL A 78 -5.47 -6.77 -6.85
N ASP A 79 -4.90 -7.95 -6.59
CA ASP A 79 -4.13 -8.33 -5.39
C ASP A 79 -4.92 -8.27 -4.07
N THR A 80 -4.36 -8.86 -3.01
CA THR A 80 -5.05 -9.01 -1.72
C THR A 80 -4.20 -8.62 -0.51
N GLY A 81 -3.03 -8.04 -0.75
CA GLY A 81 -2.06 -7.67 0.30
C GLY A 81 -1.60 -8.87 1.13
N GLU A 82 -1.23 -8.61 2.38
CA GLU A 82 -0.55 -9.56 3.28
C GLU A 82 -1.49 -10.48 4.07
N GLY A 83 -2.79 -10.22 4.05
CA GLY A 83 -3.77 -11.02 4.80
C GLY A 83 -3.42 -11.08 6.30
N PHE A 84 -3.03 -12.25 6.80
CA PHE A 84 -2.74 -12.48 8.22
C PHE A 84 -1.24 -12.61 8.55
N TYR A 85 -0.34 -12.45 7.56
CA TYR A 85 1.10 -12.70 7.72
C TYR A 85 1.81 -11.58 8.51
N ASP A 86 1.44 -10.32 8.30
CA ASP A 86 1.89 -9.19 9.12
C ASP A 86 0.68 -8.42 9.67
N LYS A 87 0.41 -8.61 10.96
CA LYS A 87 -0.71 -7.95 11.66
C LYS A 87 -0.34 -6.62 12.28
N LYS A 88 0.95 -6.26 12.28
CA LYS A 88 1.44 -5.03 12.90
C LYS A 88 1.41 -3.89 11.89
N ASN A 89 2.03 -4.11 10.72
CA ASN A 89 2.22 -3.05 9.74
C ASN A 89 1.26 -3.20 8.54
N ALA A 90 0.88 -4.43 8.17
CA ALA A 90 0.06 -4.75 7.00
C ALA A 90 -1.28 -5.48 7.34
N GLY A 91 -1.92 -6.11 6.34
CA GLY A 91 -3.11 -6.95 6.51
C GLY A 91 -4.44 -6.19 6.71
N LYS A 92 -4.48 -4.92 6.30
CA LYS A 92 -5.60 -4.00 6.57
C LYS A 92 -6.70 -4.05 5.51
N ILE A 93 -6.52 -4.77 4.39
CA ILE A 93 -7.52 -4.87 3.29
C ILE A 93 -8.86 -5.45 3.74
N SER A 94 -8.85 -6.43 4.65
CA SER A 94 -10.08 -7.13 5.07
C SER A 94 -11.13 -6.21 5.71
N VAL A 95 -10.71 -5.02 6.17
CA VAL A 95 -11.62 -4.00 6.72
C VAL A 95 -12.33 -3.19 5.64
N TRP A 96 -11.83 -3.19 4.40
CA TRP A 96 -12.40 -2.44 3.27
C TRP A 96 -13.51 -3.19 2.55
N ILE A 97 -13.39 -4.52 2.41
CA ILE A 97 -14.32 -5.34 1.62
C ILE A 97 -15.76 -5.38 2.22
N PRO A 98 -15.98 -5.24 3.54
CA PRO A 98 -17.32 -5.08 4.12
C PRO A 98 -17.97 -3.72 3.78
N CYS A 99 -17.22 -2.72 3.31
CA CYS A 99 -17.78 -1.47 2.79
C CYS A 99 -18.42 -1.70 1.42
N ARG A 100 -19.53 -2.45 1.40
CA ARG A 100 -20.45 -2.51 0.25
C ARG A 100 -21.19 -1.18 0.02
N ASN A 101 -20.98 -0.20 0.89
CA ASN A 101 -21.54 1.15 0.84
C ASN A 101 -20.42 2.15 0.54
N LEU A 102 -19.67 1.94 -0.55
CA LEU A 102 -18.81 2.98 -1.14
C LEU A 102 -19.72 3.93 -1.95
N ASP A 103 -20.60 4.64 -1.23
CA ASP A 103 -21.47 5.70 -1.74
C ASP A 103 -20.91 7.07 -1.31
#